data_AF-A0A8C5FFT4-F1
#
_entry.id   AF-A0A8C5FFT4-F1
#
_cell.length_a   1.000
_cell.length_b   1.000
_cell.length_c   1.000
_cell.angle_alpha   90.00
_cell.angle_beta   90.00
_cell.angle_gamma   90.00
#
_symmetry.space_group_name_H-M   'P 1'
#
loop_
_entity.id
_entity.type
_entity.pdbx_description
1 polymer ?
#
loop_
_entity_poly.entity_id
_entity_poly.type
_entity_poly.pdbx_seq_one_letter_code
_entity_poly.pdbx_strand_id
1 'polypeptide(L)'
;IKESIEVTSVGIFVMKNYATSRPEDIGIVLEGLQIMQGLDNAALAAALLFGLMYVLNFNSPPELKFTFEVLQKVVMGLDGTTLSNKAQVLKNRLYD
;
A
#
# COMPACT_ATOMS: atom_id res chain seq x y z
N ILE A 1 -7.67 -18.65 -4.81
CA ILE A 1 -7.43 -17.48 -3.92
C ILE A 1 -6.89 -17.88 -2.55
N LYS A 2 -7.46 -18.88 -1.86
CA LYS A 2 -6.94 -19.36 -0.56
C LYS A 2 -5.45 -19.75 -0.60
N GLU A 3 -5.04 -20.58 -1.56
CA GLU A 3 -3.63 -20.93 -1.75
C GLU A 3 -2.74 -19.70 -2.03
N SER A 4 -3.25 -18.73 -2.80
CA SER A 4 -2.54 -17.48 -3.09
C SER A 4 -2.42 -16.57 -1.86
N ILE A 5 -3.43 -16.58 -1.00
CA ILE A 5 -3.43 -15.84 0.27
C ILE A 5 -2.39 -16.46 1.20
N GLU A 6 -2.40 -17.78 1.40
CA GLU A 6 -1.51 -18.50 2.32
C GLU A 6 -0.01 -18.30 2.03
N VAL A 7 0.37 -18.16 0.75
CA VAL A 7 1.78 -17.92 0.36
C VAL A 7 2.17 -16.43 0.31
N THR A 8 1.23 -15.51 0.52
CA THR A 8 1.49 -14.07 0.45
C THR A 8 1.93 -13.54 1.82
N SER A 9 3.15 -13.04 1.89
CA SER A 9 3.67 -12.40 3.11
C SER A 9 3.02 -11.04 3.39
N VAL A 10 2.86 -10.16 2.39
CA VAL A 10 2.15 -8.88 2.55
C VAL A 10 1.54 -8.49 1.19
N GLY A 11 0.28 -8.07 1.14
CA GLY A 11 -0.30 -7.58 -0.11
C GLY A 11 -1.74 -7.11 -0.03
N ILE A 12 -2.20 -6.51 -1.13
CA ILE A 12 -3.60 -6.14 -1.38
C ILE A 12 -4.14 -7.11 -2.42
N PHE A 13 -5.29 -7.72 -2.17
CA PHE A 13 -6.00 -8.51 -3.18
C PHE A 13 -7.20 -7.73 -3.72
N VAL A 14 -7.53 -7.98 -4.99
CA VAL A 14 -8.71 -7.44 -5.65
C VAL A 14 -9.42 -8.60 -6.33
N MET A 15 -10.59 -8.98 -5.81
CA MET A 15 -11.47 -9.92 -6.47
C MET A 15 -12.28 -9.18 -7.53
N LYS A 16 -12.23 -9.66 -8.77
CA LYS A 16 -13.02 -9.10 -9.87
C LYS A 16 -14.25 -9.96 -10.10
N ASN A 17 -15.40 -9.31 -10.13
CA ASN A 17 -16.59 -9.95 -10.67
C ASN A 17 -16.58 -9.80 -12.20
N TYR A 18 -16.35 -10.87 -12.95
CA TYR A 18 -16.28 -10.78 -14.42
C TYR A 18 -17.59 -10.36 -15.10
N ALA A 19 -18.73 -10.39 -14.39
CA ALA A 19 -20.01 -9.90 -14.89
C ALA A 19 -20.19 -8.39 -14.72
N THR A 20 -19.36 -7.71 -13.92
CA THR A 20 -19.47 -6.26 -13.68
C THR A 20 -18.10 -5.58 -13.78
N SER A 21 -18.04 -4.32 -14.17
CA SER A 21 -16.77 -3.57 -14.16
C SER A 21 -16.27 -3.22 -12.75
N ARG A 22 -17.03 -3.57 -11.70
CA ARG A 22 -16.71 -3.28 -10.30
C ARG A 22 -16.01 -4.47 -9.62
N PRO A 23 -15.02 -4.21 -8.76
CA PRO A 23 -14.46 -5.25 -7.88
C PRO A 23 -15.56 -5.87 -7.02
N GLU A 24 -15.50 -7.18 -6.83
CA GLU A 24 -16.35 -7.91 -5.90
C GLU A 24 -15.89 -7.69 -4.46
N ASP A 25 -14.58 -7.68 -4.25
CA ASP A 25 -13.97 -7.49 -2.94
C ASP A 25 -12.54 -6.94 -3.09
N ILE A 26 -12.13 -6.14 -2.10
CA ILE A 26 -10.77 -5.65 -1.96
C ILE A 26 -10.38 -5.80 -0.49
N GLY A 27 -9.19 -6.33 -0.24
CA GLY A 27 -8.73 -6.53 1.12
C GLY A 27 -7.22 -6.64 1.24
N ILE A 28 -6.77 -6.86 2.47
CA ILE A 28 -5.35 -6.87 2.84
C ILE A 28 -5.00 -8.24 3.42
N VAL A 29 -3.86 -8.78 2.97
CA VAL A 29 -3.26 -10.01 3.47
C VAL A 29 -1.94 -9.67 4.15
N LEU A 30 -1.72 -10.20 5.35
CA LEU A 30 -0.45 -10.20 6.07
C LEU A 30 -0.14 -11.63 6.53
N GLU A 31 1.05 -12.12 6.23
CA GLU A 31 1.59 -13.42 6.64
C GLU A 31 0.63 -14.59 6.39
N GLY A 32 0.04 -14.65 5.21
CA GLY A 32 -0.92 -15.71 4.87
C GLY A 32 -2.32 -15.50 5.43
N LEU A 33 -2.57 -14.42 6.19
CA LEU A 33 -3.82 -14.13 6.85
C LEU A 33 -4.53 -12.94 6.22
N GLN A 34 -5.82 -13.11 5.94
CA GLN A 34 -6.68 -12.00 5.51
C GLN A 34 -7.04 -11.14 6.74
N ILE A 35 -6.49 -9.93 6.81
CA ILE A 35 -6.64 -9.03 7.97
C ILE A 35 -7.79 -8.02 7.75
N MET A 36 -8.05 -7.64 6.50
CA MET A 36 -9.15 -6.72 6.13
C MET A 36 -9.81 -7.17 4.83
N GLN A 37 -11.11 -6.89 4.70
CA GLN A 37 -11.95 -7.25 3.55
C GLN A 37 -13.09 -6.23 3.38
N GLY A 38 -13.74 -6.21 2.22
CA GLY A 38 -14.84 -5.31 1.92
C GLY A 38 -14.43 -3.85 1.79
N LEU A 39 -13.18 -3.59 1.38
CA LEU A 39 -12.66 -2.23 1.23
C LEU A 39 -13.19 -1.57 -0.04
N ASP A 40 -13.55 -0.29 0.04
CA ASP A 40 -14.20 0.43 -1.06
C ASP A 40 -13.35 0.52 -2.33
N ASN A 41 -12.03 0.70 -2.17
CA ASN A 41 -11.11 0.85 -3.29
C ASN A 41 -9.67 0.49 -2.91
N ALA A 42 -8.85 0.24 -3.94
CA ALA A 42 -7.45 -0.13 -3.78
C ALA A 42 -6.59 0.97 -3.13
N ALA A 43 -6.94 2.25 -3.29
CA ALA A 43 -6.20 3.35 -2.67
C ALA A 43 -6.39 3.36 -1.15
N LEU A 44 -7.62 3.13 -0.68
CA LEU A 44 -7.92 2.94 0.74
C LEU A 44 -7.19 1.72 1.30
N ALA A 45 -7.22 0.59 0.58
CA ALA A 45 -6.49 -0.60 0.98
C ALA A 45 -4.97 -0.35 1.08
N ALA A 46 -4.40 0.42 0.16
CA ALA A 46 -2.99 0.81 0.20
C ALA A 46 -2.67 1.72 1.40
N ALA A 47 -3.54 2.71 1.69
CA ALA A 47 -3.36 3.59 2.84
C ALA A 47 -3.44 2.82 4.17
N LEU A 48 -4.41 1.91 4.32
CA LEU A 48 -4.58 1.06 5.50
C LEU A 48 -3.41 0.09 5.68
N LEU A 49 -2.98 -0.58 4.60
CA LEU A 49 -1.82 -1.47 4.64
C LEU A 49 -0.56 -0.72 5.09
N PHE A 50 -0.39 0.51 4.62
CA PHE A 50 0.71 1.36 5.03
C PHE A 50 0.67 1.72 6.52
N GLY A 51 -0.51 2.09 7.03
CA GLY A 51 -0.71 2.32 8.46
C GLY A 51 -0.41 1.07 9.30
N LEU A 52 -0.82 -0.11 8.83
CA LEU A 52 -0.51 -1.39 9.47
C LEU A 52 1.00 -1.68 9.49
N MET A 53 1.71 -1.49 8.37
CA MET A 53 3.16 -1.66 8.32
C MET A 53 3.89 -0.73 9.31
N TYR A 54 3.38 0.50 9.46
CA TYR A 54 3.91 1.47 10.41
C TYR A 54 3.69 1.04 11.88
N VAL A 55 2.46 0.66 12.25
CA VAL A 55 2.12 0.23 13.61
C VAL A 55 2.81 -1.07 14.00
N LEU A 56 2.92 -2.02 13.07
CA LEU A 56 3.57 -3.31 13.29
C LEU A 56 5.10 -3.21 13.30
N ASN A 57 5.66 -2.01 13.09
CA ASN A 57 7.09 -1.76 12.98
C ASN A 57 7.77 -2.74 12.03
N PHE A 58 7.14 -3.02 10.88
CA PHE A 58 7.80 -3.73 9.79
C PHE A 58 9.03 -2.89 9.45
N ASN A 59 10.22 -3.42 9.70
CA ASN A 59 11.45 -2.79 9.26
C ASN A 59 11.30 -2.56 7.76
N SER A 60 11.15 -1.29 7.35
CA SER A 60 11.05 -0.98 5.93
C SER A 60 12.27 -1.59 5.26
N PRO A 61 12.11 -2.44 4.24
CA PRO A 61 13.23 -2.97 3.50
C PRO A 61 14.10 -1.79 3.05
N PRO A 62 15.44 -1.84 3.20
CA PRO A 62 16.33 -0.77 2.75
C PRO A 62 16.11 -0.39 1.28
N GLU A 63 15.63 -1.35 0.48
CA GLU A 63 15.28 -1.22 -0.93
C GLU A 63 14.05 -0.33 -1.16
N LEU A 64 13.12 -0.28 -0.21
CA LEU A 64 11.86 0.46 -0.30
C LEU A 64 11.89 1.80 0.44
N LYS A 65 13.02 2.18 1.05
CA LYS A 65 13.12 3.40 1.84
C LYS A 65 12.63 4.67 1.12
N PHE A 66 12.89 4.79 -0.18
CA PHE A 66 12.45 5.94 -0.98
C PHE A 66 10.96 5.87 -1.32
N THR A 67 10.41 4.67 -1.51
CA THR A 67 8.97 4.46 -1.70
C THR A 67 8.21 4.85 -0.44
N PHE A 68 8.69 4.43 0.74
CA PHE A 68 8.11 4.82 2.03
C PHE A 68 8.22 6.33 2.26
N GLU A 69 9.37 6.93 1.97
CA GLU A 69 9.56 8.38 2.08
C GLU A 69 8.55 9.15 1.21
N VAL A 70 8.36 8.76 -0.05
CA VAL A 70 7.42 9.42 -0.96
C VAL A 70 5.97 9.20 -0.50
N LEU A 71 5.60 7.98 -0.11
CA LEU A 71 4.26 7.70 0.40
C LEU A 71 3.94 8.52 1.65
N GLN A 72 4.86 8.58 2.62
CA GLN A 72 4.64 9.33 3.86
C GLN A 72 4.61 10.83 3.63
N LYS A 73 5.60 11.38 2.92
CA LYS A 73 5.83 12.83 2.85
C LYS A 73 5.10 13.50 1.71
N VAL A 74 4.88 12.81 0.58
CA VAL A 74 4.23 13.38 -0.60
C VAL A 74 2.76 12.97 -0.69
N VAL A 75 2.45 11.69 -0.53
CA VAL A 75 1.07 11.19 -0.70
C VAL A 75 0.23 11.42 0.56
N MET A 76 0.77 11.06 1.73
CA MET A 76 0.03 11.13 3.00
C MET A 76 0.22 12.44 3.77
N GLY A 77 1.20 13.27 3.38
CA GLY A 77 1.47 14.56 4.00
C GLY A 77 1.87 14.47 5.48
N LEU A 78 2.40 13.34 5.94
CA LEU A 78 2.65 13.05 7.35
C LEU A 78 3.84 13.80 7.95
N ASP A 79 4.71 14.40 7.13
CA ASP A 79 5.96 14.98 7.61
C ASP A 79 6.36 16.23 6.79
N GLY A 80 6.59 17.36 7.47
CA GLY A 80 7.06 18.63 6.88
C GLY A 80 8.58 18.69 6.68
N THR A 81 9.26 17.55 6.61
CA THR A 81 10.71 17.45 6.57
C THR A 81 11.26 17.40 5.14
N THR A 82 12.58 17.65 5.00
CA THR A 82 13.29 17.64 3.72
C THR A 82 13.17 16.27 3.03
N LEU A 83 12.79 16.30 1.75
CA LEU A 83 12.76 15.13 0.87
C LEU A 83 14.17 14.81 0.38
N SER A 84 14.50 13.53 0.24
CA SER A 84 15.71 13.12 -0.49
C SER A 84 15.68 13.63 -1.93
N ASN A 85 16.85 13.83 -2.54
CA ASN A 85 16.93 14.31 -3.93
C ASN A 85 16.12 13.45 -4.91
N LYS A 86 16.09 12.12 -4.70
CA LYS A 86 15.30 11.20 -5.52
C LYS A 86 13.79 11.43 -5.34
N ALA A 87 13.36 11.61 -4.09
CA ALA A 87 11.96 11.89 -3.79
C ALA A 87 11.53 13.29 -4.28
N GLN A 88 12.40 14.30 -4.22
CA GLN A 88 12.13 15.62 -4.81
C GLN A 88 11.97 15.57 -6.32
N VAL A 89 12.88 14.89 -7.03
CA VAL A 89 12.77 14.72 -8.49
C VAL A 89 11.46 14.04 -8.86
N LEU A 90 11.10 12.96 -8.16
CA LEU A 90 9.83 12.28 -8.41
C LEU A 90 8.62 13.19 -8.13
N LYS A 91 8.63 13.91 -7.01
CA LYS A 91 7.58 14.85 -6.65
C LYS A 91 7.36 15.88 -7.75
N ASN A 92 8.43 16.52 -8.23
CA ASN A 92 8.33 17.53 -9.28
C ASN A 92 7.71 16.93 -10.55
N ARG A 93 8.15 15.75 -10.97
CA ARG A 93 7.59 15.05 -12.14
C ARG A 93 6.13 14.62 -12.01
N LEU A 94 5.60 14.52 -10.79
CA LEU A 94 4.18 14.19 -10.55
C LEU A 94 3.27 15.42 -10.61
N TYR A 95 3.83 16.61 -10.41
CA TYR A 95 3.08 17.87 -10.40
C TYR A 95 3.38 18.77 -11.61
N ASP A 96 4.31 18.36 -12.49
CA ASP A 96 4.51 18.91 -13.84
C ASP A 96 3.41 18.39 -14.79
#